data_AF-A0AAV8HU63-F1
#
_entry.id   AF-A0AAV8HU63-F1
#
_cell.length_a   1.000
_cell.length_b   1.000
_cell.length_c   1.000
_cell.angle_alpha   90.00
_cell.angle_beta   90.00
_cell.angle_gamma   90.00
#
_symmetry.space_group_name_H-M   'P 1'
#
loop_
_entity.id
_entity.type
_entity.pdbx_description
1 polymer ?
#
loop_
_entity_poly.entity_id
_entity_poly.type
_entity_poly.pdbx_seq_one_letter_code
_entity_poly.pdbx_strand_id
1 'polypeptide(L)'
;MYTGCPGEKPCDALDACCMVHDACVTANNSIPSIPFSLSTPVLFYNSDSPYKNKKSNFINTILKFENGTTDDYLNLECNQNLSNCIAKVNTAGPTFQGNKCSLDQVSQEISLIMDAAILAGRALHKP
;
A
#
# COMPACT_ATOMS: atom_id res chain seq x y z
N MET A 1 8.71 3.79 5.11
CA MET A 1 7.42 3.88 4.40
C MET A 1 7.41 5.16 3.60
N TYR A 2 6.95 5.12 2.34
CA TYR A 2 6.91 6.29 1.46
C TYR A 2 5.53 6.93 1.59
N THR A 3 5.46 8.10 2.20
CA THR A 3 4.28 8.96 2.25
C THR A 3 4.73 10.40 2.06
N GLY A 4 3.90 11.24 1.46
CA GLY A 4 4.20 12.66 1.25
C GLY A 4 4.20 13.46 2.57
N CYS A 5 4.85 14.63 2.58
CA CYS A 5 4.79 15.53 3.73
C CYS A 5 3.43 16.26 3.79
N PRO A 6 2.97 16.67 4.98
CA PRO A 6 1.74 17.46 5.10
C PRO A 6 1.75 18.72 4.22
N GLY A 7 0.73 18.87 3.39
CA GLY A 7 0.59 20.02 2.48
C GLY A 7 1.30 19.89 1.13
N GLU A 8 2.04 18.79 0.90
CA GLU A 8 2.56 18.48 -0.43
C GLU A 8 1.41 18.08 -1.38
N LYS A 9 1.51 18.51 -2.63
CA LYS A 9 0.58 18.12 -3.69
C LYS A 9 1.08 16.83 -4.35
N PRO A 10 0.18 15.95 -4.81
CA PRO A 10 0.58 14.76 -5.52
C PRO A 10 1.29 15.12 -6.84
N CYS A 11 2.26 14.30 -7.21
CA CYS A 11 3.10 14.47 -8.39
C CYS A 11 2.30 14.25 -9.69
N ASP A 12 1.37 13.31 -9.68
CA ASP A 12 0.44 13.03 -10.77
C ASP A 12 -0.85 12.36 -10.25
N ALA A 13 -1.71 11.89 -11.16
CA ALA A 13 -2.97 11.25 -10.81
C ALA A 13 -2.80 9.90 -10.09
N LEU A 14 -1.71 9.17 -10.37
CA LEU A 14 -1.43 7.90 -9.69
C LEU A 14 -0.98 8.17 -8.25
N ASP A 15 -0.09 9.15 -8.07
CA ASP A 15 0.33 9.61 -6.74
C ASP A 15 -0.85 10.17 -5.91
N ALA A 16 -1.82 10.82 -6.56
CA ALA A 16 -3.05 11.26 -5.90
C ALA A 16 -3.88 10.09 -5.35
N CYS A 17 -3.94 8.96 -6.06
CA CYS A 17 -4.58 7.75 -5.54
C CYS A 17 -3.84 7.22 -4.30
N CYS A 18 -2.50 7.15 -4.35
CA CYS A 18 -1.67 6.71 -3.23
C CYS A 18 -1.83 7.62 -2.00
N MET A 19 -1.86 8.94 -2.19
CA MET A 19 -2.06 9.91 -1.11
C MET A 19 -3.39 9.70 -0.37
N VAL A 20 -4.48 9.39 -1.10
CA VAL A 20 -5.78 9.08 -0.48
C VAL A 20 -5.74 7.76 0.28
N HIS A 21 -5.05 6.75 -0.26
CA HIS A 21 -4.87 5.47 0.42
C HIS A 21 -4.09 5.60 1.72
N ASP A 22 -2.96 6.29 1.71
CA ASP A 22 -2.14 6.54 2.90
C ASP A 22 -2.96 7.23 4.01
N ALA A 23 -3.74 8.24 3.64
CA ALA A 23 -4.63 8.93 4.57
C ALA A 23 -5.75 8.00 5.10
N CYS A 24 -6.30 7.14 4.24
CA CYS A 24 -7.31 6.16 4.63
C CYS A 24 -6.75 5.14 5.63
N VAL A 25 -5.58 4.57 5.34
CA VAL A 25 -4.93 3.61 6.25
C VAL A 25 -4.66 4.30 7.58
N THR A 26 -4.04 5.49 7.55
CA THR A 26 -3.76 6.28 8.76
C THR A 26 -5.01 6.52 9.61
N ALA A 27 -6.16 6.79 8.98
CA ALA A 27 -7.42 7.03 9.67
C ALA A 27 -8.08 5.76 10.24
N ASN A 28 -7.79 4.58 9.66
CA ASN A 28 -8.37 3.29 10.07
C ASN A 28 -7.51 2.54 11.09
N ASN A 29 -6.44 3.18 11.57
CA ASN A 29 -5.58 2.62 12.60
C ASN A 29 -6.34 2.51 13.92
N SER A 30 -6.69 1.27 14.27
CA SER A 30 -7.25 0.97 15.57
C SER A 30 -6.16 1.07 16.63
N ILE A 31 -6.38 1.94 17.63
CA ILE A 31 -5.69 2.10 18.94
C ILE A 31 -4.88 3.43 19.06
N PRO A 32 -5.09 4.17 20.16
CA PRO A 32 -5.21 5.62 20.20
C PRO A 32 -3.84 6.29 20.16
N SER A 33 -3.86 7.60 19.89
CA SER A 33 -2.76 8.55 20.12
C SER A 33 -1.86 8.16 21.31
N ILE A 34 -0.85 7.33 21.06
CA ILE A 34 0.32 7.19 21.91
C ILE A 34 1.14 8.45 21.58
N PRO A 35 1.43 9.32 22.55
CA PRO A 35 2.11 10.57 22.27
C PRO A 35 3.43 10.27 21.56
N PHE A 36 3.60 10.97 20.45
CA PHE A 36 4.75 11.03 19.56
C PHE A 36 6.06 11.16 20.33
N SER A 37 6.59 10.06 20.86
CA SER A 37 7.92 9.99 21.43
C SER A 37 8.32 8.54 21.61
N LEU A 38 8.67 7.87 20.52
CA LEU A 38 9.70 6.83 20.46
C LEU A 38 9.96 6.50 18.99
N SER A 39 10.93 7.20 18.42
CA SER A 39 11.66 6.75 17.25
C SER A 39 12.28 5.38 17.53
N THR A 40 11.66 4.31 17.02
CA THR A 40 12.31 3.00 16.90
C THR A 40 12.59 2.70 15.42
N PRO A 41 13.86 2.46 15.03
CA PRO A 41 14.22 2.06 13.69
C PRO A 41 13.97 0.55 13.54
N VAL A 42 12.94 0.16 12.80
CA VAL A 42 12.61 -1.25 12.48
C VAL A 42 12.03 -1.23 11.07
N LEU A 43 12.46 -1.96 10.05
CA LEU A 43 13.54 -2.92 9.82
C LEU A 43 13.85 -2.85 8.32
N PHE A 44 15.06 -3.24 7.96
CA PHE A 44 15.57 -3.34 6.59
C PHE A 44 14.58 -4.06 5.66
N TYR A 45 14.13 -3.37 4.61
CA TYR A 45 13.56 -4.01 3.43
C TYR A 45 14.73 -4.65 2.67
N ASN A 46 15.07 -5.90 3.01
CA ASN A 46 16.03 -6.67 2.23
C ASN A 46 15.37 -7.02 0.88
N SER A 47 15.98 -6.54 -0.20
CA SER A 47 15.55 -6.75 -1.59
C SER A 47 15.70 -8.20 -2.10
N ASP A 48 16.13 -9.14 -1.25
CA ASP A 48 16.35 -10.55 -1.59
C ASP A 48 15.23 -11.46 -1.08
N SER A 49 13.96 -11.10 -1.33
CA SER A 49 12.83 -11.94 -0.90
C SER A 49 12.60 -13.11 -1.88
N PRO A 50 12.50 -14.37 -1.41
CA PRO A 50 12.51 -15.60 -2.21
C PRO A 50 11.16 -15.94 -2.88
N TYR A 51 10.37 -14.95 -3.31
CA TYR A 51 9.01 -15.17 -3.87
C TYR A 51 8.95 -15.42 -5.37
N LYS A 52 10.07 -15.76 -6.02
CA LYS A 52 10.08 -16.01 -7.46
C LYS A 52 9.48 -17.36 -7.88
N ASN A 53 9.15 -18.27 -6.96
CA ASN A 53 8.64 -19.60 -7.36
C ASN A 53 7.92 -20.40 -6.25
N LYS A 54 6.67 -20.06 -5.89
CA LYS A 54 5.80 -21.02 -5.15
C LYS A 54 4.32 -20.67 -5.23
N LYS A 55 3.62 -21.25 -6.22
CA LYS A 55 2.17 -21.08 -6.47
C LYS A 55 1.25 -21.77 -5.43
N SER A 56 1.68 -21.98 -4.18
CA SER A 56 0.88 -22.78 -3.23
C SER A 56 1.07 -22.47 -1.73
N ASN A 57 1.67 -21.34 -1.33
CA ASN A 57 1.76 -21.00 0.11
C ASN A 57 1.77 -19.48 0.40
N PHE A 58 1.27 -18.67 -0.53
CA PHE A 58 1.22 -17.21 -0.39
C PHE A 58 0.35 -16.77 0.81
N ILE A 59 -0.80 -17.44 1.00
CA ILE A 59 -1.73 -17.13 2.11
C ILE A 59 -1.07 -17.35 3.47
N ASN A 60 -0.38 -18.48 3.67
CA ASN A 60 0.24 -18.81 4.97
C ASN A 60 1.41 -17.89 5.35
N THR A 61 2.04 -17.20 4.40
CA THR A 61 3.03 -16.18 4.71
C THR A 61 2.38 -14.86 5.10
N ILE A 62 1.28 -14.48 4.44
CA ILE A 62 0.55 -13.25 4.81
C ILE A 62 0.03 -13.33 6.25
N LEU A 63 -0.39 -14.52 6.70
CA LEU A 63 -0.83 -14.77 8.07
C LEU A 63 0.28 -14.61 9.14
N LYS A 64 1.56 -14.53 8.76
CA LYS A 64 2.69 -14.40 9.71
C LYS A 64 3.17 -12.97 9.95
N PHE A 65 2.44 -11.97 9.47
CA PHE A 65 2.72 -10.55 9.70
C PHE A 65 2.22 -10.02 11.06
N GLU A 66 1.95 -10.90 12.02
CA GLU A 66 1.66 -10.47 13.39
C GLU A 66 2.98 -10.13 14.11
N ASN A 67 3.29 -8.83 14.16
CA ASN A 67 3.56 -8.06 15.39
C ASN A 67 4.45 -6.84 15.06
N GLY A 68 3.88 -5.80 14.44
CA GLY A 68 4.58 -4.55 14.14
C GLY A 68 3.62 -3.43 13.76
N THR A 69 3.25 -2.60 14.75
CA THR A 69 2.71 -1.23 14.66
C THR A 69 1.60 -0.92 13.63
N THR A 70 0.37 -0.88 14.15
CA THR A 70 -0.77 0.04 13.93
C THR A 70 -0.96 0.78 12.60
N ASP A 71 -0.71 0.15 11.46
CA ASP A 71 -1.31 0.59 10.19
C ASP A 71 -2.16 -0.53 9.59
N ASP A 72 -3.50 -0.36 9.46
CA ASP A 72 -4.38 -1.37 8.86
C ASP A 72 -4.27 -1.36 7.32
N TYR A 73 -3.09 -1.69 6.80
CA TYR A 73 -2.84 -1.83 5.37
C TYR A 73 -3.65 -2.96 4.72
N LEU A 74 -4.34 -3.79 5.49
CA LEU A 74 -5.25 -4.82 5.00
C LEU A 74 -6.72 -4.40 5.08
N ASN A 75 -6.98 -3.13 5.45
CA ASN A 75 -8.30 -2.55 5.46
C ASN A 75 -8.95 -2.69 4.07
N LEU A 76 -10.11 -3.35 4.03
CA LEU A 76 -10.76 -3.67 2.78
C LEU A 76 -11.24 -2.43 2.03
N GLU A 77 -11.72 -1.42 2.75
CA GLU A 77 -12.20 -0.18 2.16
C GLU A 77 -11.03 0.60 1.54
N CYS A 78 -9.94 0.82 2.29
CA CYS A 78 -8.78 1.55 1.78
C CYS A 78 -8.21 0.89 0.52
N ASN A 79 -7.98 -0.43 0.55
CA ASN A 79 -7.39 -1.13 -0.57
C ASN A 79 -8.32 -1.20 -1.79
N GLN A 80 -9.63 -1.37 -1.59
CA GLN A 80 -10.60 -1.35 -2.70
C GLN A 80 -10.70 0.04 -3.33
N ASN A 81 -10.70 1.10 -2.51
CA ASN A 81 -10.73 2.47 -3.01
C ASN A 81 -9.47 2.81 -3.82
N LEU A 82 -8.29 2.37 -3.36
CA LEU A 82 -7.05 2.53 -4.11
C LEU A 82 -7.10 1.78 -5.45
N SER A 83 -7.45 0.49 -5.45
CA SER A 83 -7.58 -0.31 -6.67
C SER A 83 -8.55 0.33 -7.67
N ASN A 84 -9.72 0.78 -7.20
CA ASN A 84 -10.71 1.48 -8.03
C ASN A 84 -10.22 2.83 -8.57
N CYS A 85 -9.35 3.54 -7.83
CA CYS A 85 -8.75 4.79 -8.26
C CYS A 85 -7.74 4.55 -9.38
N ILE A 86 -6.82 3.60 -9.18
CA ILE A 86 -5.78 3.24 -10.16
C ILE A 86 -6.41 2.78 -11.48
N ALA A 87 -7.49 2.00 -11.42
CA ALA A 87 -8.23 1.56 -12.61
C ALA A 87 -8.80 2.71 -13.47
N LYS A 88 -8.91 3.92 -12.92
CA LYS A 88 -9.40 5.12 -13.62
C LYS A 88 -8.27 6.08 -14.02
N VAL A 89 -7.02 5.82 -13.62
CA VAL A 89 -5.88 6.65 -14.01
C VAL A 89 -5.68 6.57 -15.52
N ASN A 90 -5.62 7.72 -16.18
CA ASN A 90 -5.23 7.79 -17.58
C ASN A 90 -3.72 7.55 -17.70
N THR A 91 -3.31 6.31 -17.93
CA THR A 91 -1.89 5.91 -18.03
C THR A 91 -1.18 6.45 -19.27
N ALA A 92 -1.94 6.92 -20.28
CA ALA A 92 -1.42 7.66 -21.43
C ALA A 92 -1.37 9.18 -21.19
N GLY A 93 -1.82 9.65 -20.03
CA GLY A 93 -1.83 11.05 -19.64
C GLY A 93 -0.45 11.58 -19.22
N PRO A 94 -0.34 12.89 -18.98
CA PRO A 94 0.91 13.49 -18.51
C PRO A 94 1.24 13.03 -17.08
N THR A 95 2.53 12.85 -16.83
CA THR A 95 3.13 12.63 -15.50
C THR A 95 4.13 13.76 -15.20
N PHE A 96 4.70 13.78 -14.01
CA PHE A 96 5.67 14.79 -13.60
C PHE A 96 6.98 14.72 -14.40
N GLN A 97 7.64 15.87 -14.52
CA GLN A 97 8.90 15.97 -15.25
C GLN A 97 10.00 15.13 -14.56
N GLY A 98 10.73 14.37 -15.36
CA GLY A 98 11.82 13.52 -14.87
C GLY A 98 11.36 12.14 -14.39
N ASN A 99 10.07 11.80 -14.53
CA ASN A 99 9.58 10.45 -14.30
C ASN A 99 10.35 9.46 -15.19
N LYS A 100 10.97 8.45 -14.57
CA LYS A 100 11.72 7.38 -15.23
C LYS A 100 10.90 6.11 -15.40
N CYS A 101 9.70 6.08 -14.85
CA CYS A 101 8.83 4.91 -14.79
C CYS A 101 7.72 5.02 -15.84
N SER A 102 7.30 3.87 -16.39
CA SER A 102 6.08 3.79 -17.20
C SER A 102 4.86 3.81 -16.29
N LEU A 103 3.95 4.78 -16.48
CA LEU A 103 2.72 4.86 -15.68
C LEU A 103 1.86 3.60 -15.80
N ASP A 104 1.78 3.00 -17.00
CA ASP A 104 1.04 1.76 -17.22
C ASP A 104 1.65 0.59 -16.42
N GLN A 105 2.97 0.43 -16.49
CA GLN A 105 3.66 -0.64 -15.75
C GLN A 105 3.52 -0.47 -14.24
N VAL A 106 3.76 0.74 -13.71
CA VAL A 106 3.67 1.00 -12.28
C VAL A 106 2.23 0.81 -11.78
N SER A 107 1.23 1.28 -12.53
CA SER A 107 -0.18 1.10 -12.18
C SER A 107 -0.56 -0.40 -12.10
N GLN A 108 -0.05 -1.22 -13.01
CA GLN A 108 -0.27 -2.67 -13.00
C GLN A 108 0.41 -3.36 -11.80
N GLU A 109 1.67 -2.99 -11.50
CA GLU A 109 2.39 -3.54 -10.35
C GLU A 109 1.70 -3.20 -9.02
N ILE A 110 1.24 -1.96 -8.86
CA ILE A 110 0.49 -1.55 -7.67
C ILE A 110 -0.85 -2.29 -7.60
N SER A 111 -1.58 -2.40 -8.72
CA SER A 111 -2.86 -3.12 -8.77
C SER A 111 -2.72 -4.58 -8.33
N LEU A 112 -1.66 -5.27 -8.76
CA LEU A 112 -1.37 -6.64 -8.33
C LEU A 112 -1.20 -6.78 -6.82
N ILE A 113 -0.49 -5.83 -6.20
CA ILE A 113 -0.29 -5.81 -4.74
C ILE A 113 -1.61 -5.52 -4.02
N MET A 114 -2.43 -4.59 -4.55
CA MET A 114 -3.73 -4.26 -3.97
C MET A 114 -4.70 -5.44 -4.03
N ASP A 115 -4.73 -6.21 -5.13
CA ASP A 115 -5.55 -7.41 -5.22
C ASP A 115 -5.16 -8.46 -4.17
N ALA A 116 -3.85 -8.63 -3.94
CA ALA A 116 -3.35 -9.49 -2.88
C ALA A 116 -3.74 -9.01 -1.48
N ALA A 117 -3.66 -7.70 -1.22
CA ALA A 117 -4.05 -7.07 0.05
C ALA A 117 -5.56 -7.22 0.30
N ILE A 118 -6.41 -7.01 -0.72
CA ILE A 118 -7.86 -7.21 -0.62
C ILE A 118 -8.19 -8.69 -0.32
N LEU A 119 -7.53 -9.62 -1.01
CA LEU A 119 -7.72 -11.06 -0.76
C LEU A 119 -7.31 -11.44 0.66
N ALA A 120 -6.17 -10.93 1.13
CA ALA A 120 -5.68 -11.13 2.48
C ALA A 120 -6.63 -10.55 3.53
N GLY A 121 -7.06 -9.30 3.36
CA GLY A 121 -8.04 -8.64 4.23
C GLY A 121 -9.34 -9.43 4.31
N ARG A 122 -9.83 -10.00 3.20
CA ARG A 122 -11.04 -10.86 3.19
C ARG A 122 -10.82 -12.19 3.88
N ALA A 123 -9.60 -12.72 3.90
CA ALA A 123 -9.27 -13.99 4.57
C ALA A 123 -9.13 -13.79 6.08
N LEU A 124 -8.54 -12.67 6.50
CA LEU A 124 -8.28 -12.33 7.90
C LEU A 124 -9.50 -11.76 8.64
N HIS A 125 -10.36 -11.01 7.96
CA HIS A 125 -11.60 -10.48 8.54
C HIS A 125 -12.78 -11.46 8.46
N LYS A 126 -12.54 -12.74 8.13
CA LYS A 126 -13.56 -13.79 8.29
C LYS A 126 -13.72 -14.13 9.78
N PRO A 127 -14.96 -14.22 10.30
CA PRO A 127 -15.20 -14.59 11.69
C PRO A 127 -14.75 -16.02 12.02
#